data_AF-A0A2V9QCB4-F1
#
_entry.id   AF-A0A2V9QCB4-F1
#
_cell.length_a   1.000
_cell.length_b   1.000
_cell.length_c   1.000
_cell.angle_alpha   90.00
_cell.angle_beta   90.00
_cell.angle_gamma   90.00
#
_symmetry.space_group_name_H-M   'P 1'
#
loop_
_entity.id
_entity.type
_entity.pdbx_description
1 polymer ?
#
loop_
_entity_poly.entity_id
_entity_poly.type
_entity_poly.pdbx_seq_one_letter_code
_entity_poly.pdbx_strand_id
1 'polypeptide(L)'
;MGAGDDIPNVLKHIGMNVTLISAERLATENLAEYGTIVLGVRAYDTQKDLVANNRKLLDFVSNGGTLIVQNNNSVGDFNGKHLTPYSADLSRARASVEEAPVTILDPKNPIFHYPNEISQKDFDSWVQERGLYFMDHWDDHFKPLLSCHDPGEPDQKGGMIEAKYGKGTYIYTGYAFFRQLPAGVPGAIRLFVNLVSAGHGGSISAQQ
;
A
#
# COMPACT_ATOMS: atom_id res chain seq x y z
N MET A 1 -7.09 11.70 4.00
CA MET A 1 -5.69 11.82 4.46
C MET A 1 -5.54 11.16 5.83
N GLY A 2 -4.40 10.51 6.02
CA GLY A 2 -3.94 10.01 7.31
C GLY A 2 -3.27 11.09 8.17
N ALA A 3 -3.15 10.88 9.48
CA ALA A 3 -2.43 11.83 10.34
C ALA A 3 -0.92 11.77 10.07
N GLY A 4 -0.30 12.91 9.74
CA GLY A 4 1.15 13.01 9.51
C GLY A 4 1.63 12.47 8.16
N ASP A 5 0.72 12.26 7.20
CA ASP A 5 1.05 11.72 5.89
C ASP A 5 1.44 12.84 4.90
N ASP A 6 2.73 12.87 4.53
CA ASP A 6 3.30 13.82 3.56
C ASP A 6 3.57 13.18 2.18
N ILE A 7 3.17 11.92 1.99
CA ILE A 7 3.35 11.19 0.73
C ILE A 7 2.76 11.95 -0.47
N PRO A 8 1.55 12.54 -0.41
CA PRO A 8 1.01 13.26 -1.57
C PRO A 8 1.89 14.42 -2.04
N ASN A 9 2.58 15.10 -1.12
CA ASN A 9 3.48 16.18 -1.49
C ASN A 9 4.74 15.61 -2.16
N VAL A 10 5.34 14.55 -1.62
CA VAL A 10 6.48 13.87 -2.25
C VAL A 10 6.12 13.42 -3.68
N LEU A 11 4.96 12.79 -3.87
CA LEU A 11 4.49 12.35 -5.18
C LEU A 11 4.31 13.50 -6.18
N LYS A 12 3.78 14.65 -5.73
CA LYS A 12 3.68 15.85 -6.57
C LYS A 12 5.05 16.40 -6.97
N HIS A 13 6.00 16.44 -6.04
CA HIS A 13 7.35 16.94 -6.31
C HIS A 13 8.11 16.09 -7.34
N ILE A 14 7.84 14.79 -7.39
CA ILE A 14 8.40 13.88 -8.41
C ILE A 14 7.57 13.82 -9.70
N GLY A 15 6.59 14.73 -9.87
CA GLY A 15 5.86 14.94 -11.12
C GLY A 15 4.60 14.08 -11.31
N MET A 16 4.11 13.39 -10.27
CA MET A 16 2.85 12.65 -10.38
C MET A 16 1.64 13.58 -10.30
N ASN A 17 0.59 13.26 -11.07
CA ASN A 17 -0.69 13.95 -10.96
C ASN A 17 -1.46 13.42 -9.74
N VAL A 18 -1.51 14.21 -8.67
CA VAL A 18 -2.11 13.83 -7.39
C VAL A 18 -3.30 14.73 -7.05
N THR A 19 -4.48 14.13 -7.02
CA THR A 19 -5.71 14.76 -6.52
C THR A 19 -5.99 14.29 -5.10
N LEU A 20 -6.23 15.25 -4.19
CA LEU A 20 -6.64 14.93 -2.82
C LEU A 20 -8.16 14.77 -2.77
N ILE A 21 -8.61 13.58 -2.37
CA ILE A 21 -10.03 13.29 -2.14
C ILE A 21 -10.26 13.33 -0.63
N SER A 22 -11.19 14.17 -0.18
CA SER A 22 -11.59 14.21 1.23
C SER A 22 -12.52 13.03 1.54
N ALA A 23 -12.56 12.58 2.79
CA ALA A 23 -13.35 11.40 3.15
C ALA A 23 -14.85 11.65 2.96
N GLU A 24 -15.31 12.88 3.20
CA GLU A 24 -16.69 13.33 3.06
C GLU A 24 -17.16 13.28 1.61
N ARG A 25 -16.24 13.53 0.66
CA ARG A 25 -16.53 13.49 -0.78
C ARG A 25 -16.63 12.07 -1.32
N LEU A 26 -16.12 11.05 -0.61
CA LEU A 26 -16.04 9.69 -1.13
C LEU A 26 -17.41 9.14 -1.56
N ALA A 27 -18.48 9.52 -0.85
CA ALA A 27 -19.85 9.13 -1.16
C ALA A 27 -20.33 9.62 -2.55
N THR A 28 -19.89 10.80 -2.99
CA THR A 28 -20.35 11.43 -4.25
C THR A 28 -19.29 11.45 -5.34
N GLU A 29 -18.01 11.23 -4.99
CA GLU A 29 -16.89 11.25 -5.94
C GLU A 29 -17.03 10.17 -7.02
N ASN A 30 -16.70 10.54 -8.26
CA ASN A 30 -16.58 9.61 -9.38
C ASN A 30 -15.19 8.96 -9.38
N LEU A 31 -15.08 7.79 -8.73
CA LEU A 31 -13.78 7.13 -8.58
C LEU A 31 -13.20 6.60 -9.90
N ALA A 32 -14.00 6.51 -10.97
CA ALA A 32 -13.55 6.05 -12.28
C ALA A 32 -12.58 7.02 -12.97
N GLU A 33 -12.47 8.27 -12.49
CA GLU A 33 -11.51 9.26 -13.02
C GLU A 33 -10.07 9.00 -12.54
N TYR A 34 -9.88 8.09 -11.58
CA TYR A 34 -8.58 7.76 -11.01
C TYR A 34 -8.13 6.37 -11.46
N GLY A 35 -6.84 6.23 -11.73
CA GLY A 35 -6.23 4.91 -11.95
C GLY A 35 -5.90 4.19 -10.64
N THR A 36 -5.35 4.95 -9.69
CA THR A 36 -4.94 4.45 -8.37
C THR A 36 -5.48 5.36 -7.27
N ILE A 37 -6.01 4.77 -6.21
CA ILE A 37 -6.37 5.46 -4.97
C ILE A 37 -5.45 4.97 -3.85
N VAL A 38 -4.85 5.91 -3.12
CA VAL A 38 -4.02 5.63 -1.96
C VAL A 38 -4.75 6.09 -0.70
N LEU A 39 -4.99 5.17 0.22
CA LEU A 39 -5.42 5.50 1.57
C LEU A 39 -4.19 5.76 2.42
N GLY A 40 -4.14 6.98 2.96
CA GLY A 40 -3.07 7.41 3.86
C GLY A 40 -2.98 6.56 5.13
N VAL A 41 -1.87 6.73 5.85
CA VAL A 41 -1.62 6.05 7.12
C VAL A 41 -2.77 6.27 8.10
N ARG A 42 -3.32 5.21 8.68
CA ARG A 42 -4.42 5.25 9.65
C ARG A 42 -5.70 5.88 9.10
N ALA A 43 -5.88 5.94 7.78
CA ALA A 43 -7.07 6.54 7.19
C ALA A 43 -8.36 5.85 7.71
N TYR A 44 -8.38 4.53 7.87
CA TYR A 44 -9.55 3.84 8.45
C TYR A 44 -9.73 4.07 9.95
N ASP A 45 -8.66 4.39 10.68
CA ASP A 45 -8.78 4.77 12.10
C ASP A 45 -9.44 6.14 12.25
N THR A 46 -9.09 7.09 11.38
CA THR A 46 -9.41 8.52 11.60
C THR A 46 -10.59 9.02 10.77
N GLN A 47 -10.93 8.37 9.66
CA GLN A 47 -11.92 8.85 8.71
C GLN A 47 -13.18 7.98 8.73
N LYS A 48 -14.21 8.40 9.48
CA LYS A 48 -15.47 7.64 9.61
C LYS A 48 -16.22 7.51 8.27
N ASP A 49 -16.23 8.58 7.47
CA ASP A 49 -16.90 8.56 6.17
C ASP A 49 -16.21 7.63 5.17
N LEU A 50 -14.88 7.49 5.26
CA LEU A 50 -14.13 6.49 4.49
C LEU A 50 -14.57 5.08 4.83
N VAL A 51 -14.63 4.76 6.13
CA VAL A 51 -15.10 3.45 6.62
C VAL A 51 -16.53 3.17 6.15
N ALA A 52 -17.43 4.14 6.31
CA ALA A 52 -18.83 4.02 5.91
C ALA A 52 -19.01 3.80 4.40
N ASN A 53 -18.09 4.32 3.58
CA ASN A 53 -18.14 4.24 2.11
C ASN A 53 -17.13 3.24 1.54
N ASN A 54 -16.55 2.34 2.35
CA ASN A 54 -15.51 1.41 1.90
C ASN A 54 -15.96 0.54 0.71
N ARG A 55 -17.27 0.25 0.61
CA ARG A 55 -17.80 -0.51 -0.52
C ARG A 55 -17.51 0.15 -1.87
N LYS A 56 -17.59 1.47 -1.98
CA LYS A 56 -17.24 2.19 -3.23
C LYS A 56 -15.78 1.98 -3.63
N LEU A 57 -14.87 1.85 -2.65
CA LEU A 57 -13.46 1.57 -2.92
C LEU A 57 -13.26 0.15 -3.43
N LEU A 58 -13.94 -0.83 -2.84
CA LEU A 58 -13.90 -2.21 -3.34
C LEU A 58 -14.53 -2.33 -4.73
N ASP A 59 -15.64 -1.61 -4.98
CA ASP A 59 -16.25 -1.56 -6.32
C ASP A 59 -15.32 -0.88 -7.33
N PHE A 60 -14.57 0.16 -6.92
CA PHE A 60 -13.53 0.79 -7.74
C PHE A 60 -12.44 -0.23 -8.13
N VAL A 61 -11.94 -1.02 -7.17
CA VAL A 61 -10.98 -2.09 -7.46
C VAL A 61 -11.60 -3.12 -8.41
N SER A 62 -12.82 -3.58 -8.13
CA SER A 62 -13.53 -4.56 -8.97
C SER A 62 -13.64 -4.10 -10.43
N ASN A 63 -13.80 -2.79 -10.65
CA ASN A 63 -13.91 -2.17 -11.98
C ASN A 63 -12.57 -1.91 -12.69
N GLY A 64 -11.43 -2.24 -12.09
CA GLY A 64 -10.11 -2.12 -12.71
C GLY A 64 -9.16 -1.16 -12.01
N GLY A 65 -9.62 -0.47 -10.96
CA GLY A 65 -8.79 0.44 -10.19
C GLY A 65 -7.73 -0.28 -9.34
N THR A 66 -6.67 0.45 -8.97
CA THR A 66 -5.70 0.00 -7.97
C THR A 66 -5.95 0.72 -6.65
N LEU A 67 -6.19 -0.02 -5.57
CA LEU A 67 -6.33 0.53 -4.23
C LEU A 67 -5.12 0.14 -3.37
N ILE A 68 -4.44 1.13 -2.81
CA ILE A 68 -3.33 0.94 -1.88
C ILE A 68 -3.79 1.38 -0.50
N VAL A 69 -3.70 0.49 0.47
CA VAL A 69 -4.04 0.74 1.87
C VAL A 69 -2.78 0.70 2.70
N GLN A 70 -2.40 1.83 3.28
CA GLN A 70 -1.30 1.90 4.25
C GLN A 70 -1.75 1.44 5.64
N ASN A 71 -0.80 1.24 6.55
CA ASN A 71 -1.02 0.70 7.89
C ASN A 71 -2.12 1.45 8.68
N ASN A 72 -2.85 0.71 9.52
CA ASN A 72 -3.85 1.22 10.47
C ASN A 72 -3.56 0.67 11.87
N ASN A 73 -3.97 1.36 12.94
CA ASN A 73 -3.58 0.98 14.29
C ASN A 73 -4.70 0.24 15.04
N SER A 74 -5.96 0.52 14.71
CA SER A 74 -7.12 -0.04 15.42
C SER A 74 -7.46 -1.44 14.90
N VAL A 75 -6.66 -2.44 15.28
CA VAL A 75 -6.79 -3.85 14.82
C VAL A 75 -8.21 -4.40 14.92
N GLY A 76 -8.85 -4.28 16.10
CA GLY A 76 -10.21 -4.80 16.29
C GLY A 76 -11.25 -4.12 15.39
N ASP A 77 -11.14 -2.80 15.21
CA ASP A 77 -12.02 -2.05 14.33
C ASP A 77 -11.78 -2.40 12.86
N PHE A 78 -10.53 -2.60 12.45
CA PHE A 78 -10.19 -2.95 11.08
C PHE A 78 -10.78 -4.33 10.73
N ASN A 79 -10.50 -5.34 11.56
CA ASN A 79 -10.91 -6.72 11.31
C ASN A 79 -12.44 -6.88 11.41
N GLY A 80 -13.10 -6.10 12.27
CA GLY A 80 -14.57 -6.16 12.44
C GLY A 80 -15.40 -5.46 11.35
N LYS A 81 -14.78 -4.80 10.37
CA LYS A 81 -15.48 -3.91 9.42
C LYS A 81 -15.41 -4.34 7.95
N HIS A 82 -14.86 -5.52 7.66
CA HIS A 82 -14.76 -6.07 6.29
C HIS A 82 -14.17 -5.06 5.29
N LEU A 83 -13.03 -4.47 5.66
CA LEU A 83 -12.41 -3.39 4.89
C LEU A 83 -11.61 -3.88 3.67
N THR A 84 -11.34 -5.18 3.61
CA THR A 84 -10.58 -5.87 2.57
C THR A 84 -11.51 -6.58 1.57
N PRO A 85 -11.07 -6.83 0.32
CA PRO A 85 -11.89 -7.55 -0.68
C PRO A 85 -12.12 -9.02 -0.36
N TYR A 86 -11.19 -9.62 0.39
CA TYR A 86 -11.22 -11.01 0.86
C TYR A 86 -10.84 -11.07 2.35
N SER A 87 -10.98 -12.23 3.00
CA SER A 87 -10.68 -12.35 4.43
C SER A 87 -9.20 -12.09 4.69
N ALA A 88 -8.90 -11.11 5.53
CA ALA A 88 -7.57 -10.84 6.04
C ALA A 88 -7.68 -10.10 7.37
N ASP A 89 -6.76 -10.43 8.27
CA ASP A 89 -6.69 -9.86 9.60
C ASP A 89 -5.43 -9.04 9.77
N LEU A 90 -5.64 -7.79 10.19
CA LEU A 90 -4.58 -6.96 10.71
C LEU A 90 -4.11 -7.49 12.05
N SER A 91 -2.83 -7.32 12.35
CA SER A 91 -2.25 -7.67 13.65
C SER A 91 -1.42 -6.52 14.22
N ARG A 92 -0.75 -6.76 15.35
CA ARG A 92 0.24 -5.83 15.92
C ARG A 92 1.68 -6.16 15.52
N ALA A 93 1.88 -7.15 14.65
CA ALA A 93 3.18 -7.52 14.12
C ALA A 93 3.86 -6.31 13.44
N ARG A 94 5.16 -6.20 13.62
CA ARG A 94 5.99 -5.08 13.19
C ARG A 94 7.43 -5.53 13.02
N ALA A 95 8.19 -4.76 12.27
CA ALA A 95 9.64 -4.84 12.21
C ALA A 95 10.21 -3.44 12.51
N SER A 96 10.76 -3.30 13.70
CA SER A 96 11.19 -2.03 14.31
C SER A 96 12.63 -1.68 13.98
N VAL A 97 13.47 -2.67 13.64
CA VAL A 97 14.85 -2.44 13.25
C VAL A 97 14.88 -1.98 11.79
N GLU A 98 15.34 -0.76 11.55
CA GLU A 98 15.35 -0.15 10.22
C GLU A 98 16.27 -0.90 9.23
N GLU A 99 17.30 -1.58 9.72
CA GLU A 99 18.23 -2.40 8.94
C GLU A 99 17.78 -3.86 8.80
N ALA A 100 16.63 -4.26 9.36
CA ALA A 100 16.13 -5.63 9.23
C ALA A 100 16.09 -6.05 7.76
N PRO A 101 16.68 -7.19 7.37
CA PRO A 101 16.70 -7.64 5.98
C PRO A 101 15.29 -7.81 5.41
N VAL A 102 15.11 -7.43 4.14
CA VAL A 102 13.84 -7.60 3.43
C VAL A 102 14.01 -8.64 2.33
N THR A 103 13.23 -9.70 2.38
CA THR A 103 13.18 -10.74 1.35
C THR A 103 12.07 -10.43 0.34
N ILE A 104 12.40 -10.47 -0.96
CA ILE A 104 11.42 -10.43 -2.04
C ILE A 104 10.87 -11.84 -2.25
N LEU A 105 9.57 -12.04 -1.99
CA LEU A 105 8.93 -13.36 -2.00
C LEU A 105 8.46 -13.79 -3.39
N ASP A 106 7.98 -12.84 -4.20
CA ASP A 106 7.57 -13.06 -5.58
C ASP A 106 8.40 -12.18 -6.54
N PRO A 107 9.66 -12.55 -6.82
CA PRO A 107 10.57 -11.73 -7.61
C PRO A 107 10.20 -11.61 -9.08
N LYS A 108 9.11 -12.25 -9.53
CA LYS A 108 8.57 -12.08 -10.89
C LYS A 108 7.36 -11.16 -10.92
N ASN A 109 6.89 -10.69 -9.77
CA ASN A 109 5.73 -9.83 -9.70
C ASN A 109 6.01 -8.49 -10.42
N PRO A 110 5.13 -8.02 -11.31
CA PRO A 110 5.32 -6.76 -12.04
C PRO A 110 5.58 -5.53 -11.17
N ILE A 111 5.11 -5.52 -9.92
CA ILE A 111 5.38 -4.45 -8.93
C ILE A 111 6.88 -4.25 -8.71
N PHE A 112 7.71 -5.27 -8.91
CA PHE A 112 9.16 -5.13 -8.74
C PHE A 112 9.90 -4.70 -10.01
N HIS A 113 9.20 -4.53 -11.13
CA HIS A 113 9.84 -4.31 -12.45
C HIS A 113 9.31 -3.08 -13.21
N TYR A 114 8.26 -2.40 -12.73
CA TYR A 114 7.74 -1.22 -13.43
C TYR A 114 7.15 -0.15 -12.49
N PRO A 115 7.45 1.14 -12.74
CA PRO A 115 8.41 1.67 -13.74
C PRO A 115 9.87 1.53 -13.32
N ASN A 116 10.14 1.08 -12.10
CA ASN A 116 11.48 0.88 -11.59
C ASN A 116 11.81 -0.60 -11.43
N GLU A 117 13.04 -0.98 -11.73
CA GLU A 117 13.60 -2.26 -11.27
C GLU A 117 13.96 -2.20 -9.78
N ILE A 118 13.28 -3.01 -8.98
CA ILE A 118 13.46 -3.08 -7.53
C ILE A 118 14.38 -4.24 -7.19
N SER A 119 15.38 -3.95 -6.39
CA SER A 119 16.39 -4.89 -5.93
C SER A 119 16.58 -4.78 -4.41
N GLN A 120 17.46 -5.61 -3.86
CA GLN A 120 17.80 -5.55 -2.43
C GLN A 120 18.31 -4.15 -2.01
N LYS A 121 18.96 -3.40 -2.90
CA LYS A 121 19.46 -2.05 -2.63
C LYS A 121 18.35 -1.03 -2.37
N ASP A 122 17.13 -1.29 -2.83
CA ASP A 122 15.99 -0.40 -2.61
C ASP A 122 15.49 -0.43 -1.16
N PHE A 123 16.01 -1.37 -0.37
CA PHE A 123 15.78 -1.47 1.07
C PHE A 123 16.93 -0.86 1.91
N ASP A 124 17.96 -0.28 1.29
CA ASP A 124 19.06 0.37 2.00
C ASP A 124 18.64 1.75 2.54
N SER A 125 19.25 2.16 3.65
CA SER A 125 19.10 3.51 4.25
C SER A 125 17.67 3.91 4.62
N TRP A 126 16.80 2.94 4.86
CA TRP A 126 15.51 3.20 5.51
C TRP A 126 15.75 3.70 6.92
N VAL A 127 14.86 4.57 7.40
CA VAL A 127 14.96 5.22 8.71
C VAL A 127 13.84 4.75 9.65
N GLN A 128 14.15 4.76 10.93
CA GLN A 128 13.33 4.43 12.09
C GLN A 128 12.83 2.98 12.20
N GLU A 129 12.07 2.48 11.23
CA GLU A 129 11.50 1.12 11.26
C GLU A 129 11.15 0.62 9.86
N ARG A 130 11.10 -0.70 9.65
CA ARG A 130 10.65 -1.30 8.39
C ARG A 130 9.15 -1.17 8.22
N GLY A 131 8.38 -1.46 9.25
CA GLY A 131 6.94 -1.42 9.14
C GLY A 131 6.19 -1.86 10.38
N LEU A 132 4.89 -1.60 10.33
CA LEU A 132 3.97 -1.70 11.45
C LEU A 132 2.66 -2.34 11.00
N TYR A 133 2.01 -3.02 11.93
CA TYR A 133 0.68 -3.61 11.77
C TYR A 133 0.62 -4.56 10.58
N PHE A 134 1.60 -5.45 10.45
CA PHE A 134 1.56 -6.45 9.40
C PHE A 134 0.35 -7.35 9.59
N MET A 135 -0.27 -7.77 8.49
CA MET A 135 -1.29 -8.81 8.57
C MET A 135 -0.64 -10.12 9.01
N ASP A 136 -1.39 -10.96 9.72
CA ASP A 136 -0.91 -12.28 10.16
C ASP A 136 -1.82 -13.44 9.70
N HIS A 137 -3.03 -13.14 9.23
CA HIS A 137 -3.93 -14.08 8.58
C HIS A 137 -4.55 -13.46 7.32
N TRP A 138 -4.66 -14.25 6.26
CA TRP A 138 -5.33 -13.89 5.02
C TRP A 138 -5.68 -15.15 4.24
N ASP A 139 -6.66 -15.06 3.35
CA ASP A 139 -7.01 -16.15 2.46
C ASP A 139 -6.10 -16.25 1.22
N ASP A 140 -6.25 -17.32 0.45
CA ASP A 140 -5.37 -17.64 -0.68
C ASP A 140 -5.45 -16.67 -1.88
N HIS A 141 -6.38 -15.69 -1.86
CA HIS A 141 -6.42 -14.64 -2.87
C HIS A 141 -5.30 -13.61 -2.67
N PHE A 142 -4.80 -13.48 -1.43
CA PHE A 142 -3.70 -12.58 -1.11
C PHE A 142 -2.34 -13.26 -1.30
N LYS A 143 -1.49 -12.58 -2.05
CA LYS A 143 -0.09 -12.95 -2.28
C LYS A 143 0.82 -12.04 -1.47
N PRO A 144 1.59 -12.57 -0.52
CA PRO A 144 2.62 -11.80 0.15
C PRO A 144 3.79 -11.54 -0.80
N LEU A 145 4.25 -10.30 -0.85
CA LEU A 145 5.27 -9.85 -1.79
C LEU A 145 6.64 -9.65 -1.13
N LEU A 146 6.65 -9.27 0.15
CA LEU A 146 7.88 -9.05 0.92
C LEU A 146 7.80 -9.75 2.28
N SER A 147 8.95 -10.05 2.85
CA SER A 147 9.08 -10.51 4.22
C SER A 147 10.21 -9.81 4.95
N CYS A 148 10.03 -9.51 6.24
CA CYS A 148 11.10 -9.11 7.15
C CYS A 148 10.76 -9.49 8.59
N HIS A 149 11.74 -9.42 9.48
CA HIS A 149 11.60 -9.69 10.91
C HIS A 149 12.67 -8.93 11.71
N ASP A 150 12.38 -8.60 12.97
CA ASP A 150 13.39 -8.10 13.91
C ASP A 150 14.28 -9.27 14.40
N PRO A 151 15.53 -9.02 14.83
CA PRO A 151 16.44 -10.08 15.25
C PRO A 151 15.84 -11.03 16.30
N GLY A 152 15.81 -12.33 15.96
CA GLY A 152 15.26 -13.37 16.83
C GLY A 152 13.75 -13.58 16.72
N GLU A 153 13.05 -12.81 15.88
CA GLU A 153 11.63 -12.98 15.58
C GLU A 153 11.40 -13.84 14.32
N PRO A 154 10.22 -14.48 14.18
CA PRO A 154 9.88 -15.21 12.96
C PRO A 154 9.65 -14.27 11.76
N ASP A 155 9.87 -14.80 10.55
CA ASP A 155 9.57 -14.12 9.29
C ASP A 155 8.12 -13.62 9.25
N GLN A 156 7.93 -12.32 9.09
CA GLN A 156 6.62 -11.72 8.91
C GLN A 156 6.41 -11.44 7.42
N LYS A 157 5.29 -11.91 6.85
CA LYS A 157 5.00 -11.85 5.39
C LYS A 157 3.82 -10.94 5.03
N GLY A 158 3.03 -10.53 6.01
CA GLY A 158 1.86 -9.67 5.80
C GLY A 158 2.17 -8.17 5.76
N GLY A 159 3.45 -7.80 5.61
CA GLY A 159 3.87 -6.40 5.52
C GLY A 159 3.57 -5.76 4.16
N MET A 160 3.53 -6.55 3.08
CA MET A 160 3.04 -6.11 1.78
C MET A 160 2.37 -7.28 1.08
N ILE A 161 1.05 -7.19 0.89
CA ILE A 161 0.26 -8.24 0.25
C ILE A 161 -0.59 -7.65 -0.88
N GLU A 162 -0.76 -8.43 -1.95
CA GLU A 162 -1.54 -8.07 -3.14
C GLU A 162 -2.66 -9.09 -3.36
N ALA A 163 -3.86 -8.63 -3.70
CA ALA A 163 -4.93 -9.48 -4.24
C ALA A 163 -5.53 -8.86 -5.49
N LYS A 164 -5.88 -9.70 -6.47
CA LYS A 164 -6.74 -9.27 -7.59
C LYS A 164 -8.18 -9.35 -7.15
N TYR A 165 -8.95 -8.29 -7.39
CA TYR A 165 -10.38 -8.25 -7.11
C TYR A 165 -11.11 -7.68 -8.32
N GLY A 166 -11.98 -8.48 -8.94
CA GLY A 166 -12.53 -8.19 -10.25
C GLY A 166 -11.42 -7.96 -11.28
N LYS A 167 -11.39 -6.78 -11.89
CA LYS A 167 -10.40 -6.40 -12.92
C LYS A 167 -9.18 -5.66 -12.35
N GLY A 168 -9.24 -5.24 -11.09
CA GLY A 168 -8.23 -4.38 -10.48
C GLY A 168 -7.38 -5.08 -9.43
N THR A 169 -6.68 -4.26 -8.65
CA THR A 169 -5.69 -4.71 -7.68
C THR A 169 -5.92 -4.03 -6.33
N TYR A 170 -5.96 -4.83 -5.28
CA TYR A 170 -5.90 -4.35 -3.90
C TYR A 170 -4.52 -4.64 -3.33
N ILE A 171 -3.90 -3.64 -2.72
CA ILE A 171 -2.59 -3.75 -2.08
C ILE A 171 -2.73 -3.26 -0.64
N TYR A 172 -2.35 -4.08 0.32
CA TYR A 172 -2.09 -3.62 1.68
C TYR A 172 -0.58 -3.50 1.89
N THR A 173 -0.15 -2.42 2.54
CA THR A 173 1.23 -2.24 2.97
C THR A 173 1.33 -1.71 4.40
N GLY A 174 1.94 -2.52 5.26
CA GLY A 174 2.40 -2.14 6.59
C GLY A 174 3.80 -1.50 6.59
N TYR A 175 4.55 -1.55 5.47
CA TYR A 175 5.86 -0.91 5.39
C TYR A 175 5.75 0.60 5.60
N ALA A 176 6.72 1.17 6.32
CA ALA A 176 6.67 2.54 6.85
C ALA A 176 7.00 3.62 5.80
N PHE A 177 6.40 3.54 4.61
CA PHE A 177 6.59 4.50 3.51
C PHE A 177 6.37 5.96 3.94
N PHE A 178 5.45 6.20 4.87
CA PHE A 178 5.18 7.52 5.43
C PHE A 178 6.36 8.15 6.18
N ARG A 179 7.36 7.35 6.59
CA ARG A 179 8.63 7.84 7.12
C ARG A 179 9.69 7.95 6.03
N GLN A 180 9.71 6.98 5.12
CA GLN A 180 10.77 6.87 4.12
C GLN A 180 10.67 7.90 3.00
N LEU A 181 9.45 8.15 2.49
CA LEU A 181 9.23 9.11 1.41
C LEU A 181 9.59 10.53 1.84
N PRO A 182 9.13 11.04 3.01
CA PRO A 182 9.52 12.38 3.47
C PRO A 182 11.01 12.48 3.83
N ALA A 183 11.63 11.39 4.28
CA ALA A 183 13.07 11.33 4.51
C ALA A 183 13.90 11.28 3.21
N GLY A 184 13.25 11.16 2.04
CA GLY A 184 13.93 11.16 0.75
C GLY A 184 14.63 9.84 0.42
N VAL A 185 14.24 8.72 1.03
CA VAL A 185 14.87 7.40 0.81
C VAL A 185 14.58 6.93 -0.62
N PRO A 186 15.59 6.87 -1.52
CA PRO A 186 15.33 6.66 -2.95
C PRO A 186 14.65 5.33 -3.27
N GLY A 187 15.09 4.24 -2.64
CA GLY A 187 14.52 2.92 -2.87
C GLY A 187 13.06 2.79 -2.45
N ALA A 188 12.69 3.39 -1.31
CA ALA A 188 11.32 3.44 -0.85
C ALA A 188 10.42 4.27 -1.78
N ILE A 189 10.93 5.41 -2.29
CA ILE A 189 10.23 6.23 -3.29
C ILE A 189 9.99 5.42 -4.57
N ARG A 190 11.02 4.74 -5.09
CA ARG A 190 10.92 3.90 -6.30
C ARG A 190 9.89 2.79 -6.14
N LEU A 191 9.94 2.05 -5.03
CA LEU A 191 8.97 0.99 -4.75
C LEU A 191 7.55 1.55 -4.63
N PHE A 192 7.36 2.67 -3.93
CA PHE A 192 6.02 3.28 -3.80
C PHE A 192 5.46 3.76 -5.15
N VAL A 193 6.30 4.32 -6.02
CA VAL A 193 5.93 4.67 -7.40
C VAL A 193 5.49 3.43 -8.19
N ASN A 194 6.17 2.30 -8.01
CA ASN A 194 5.74 1.04 -8.63
C ASN A 194 4.39 0.57 -8.10
N LEU A 195 4.14 0.66 -6.79
CA LEU A 195 2.82 0.34 -6.22
C LEU A 195 1.73 1.21 -6.84
N VAL A 196 1.97 2.51 -6.94
CA VAL A 196 1.01 3.44 -7.57
C VAL A 196 0.79 3.11 -9.05
N SER A 197 1.75 2.46 -9.70
CA SER A 197 1.71 2.08 -11.12
C SER A 197 1.20 0.64 -11.38
N ALA A 198 0.90 -0.15 -10.33
CA ALA A 198 0.68 -1.61 -10.39
C ALA A 198 -0.48 -2.06 -11.31
N GLY A 199 -1.39 -1.17 -11.70
CA GLY A 199 -2.48 -1.42 -12.65
C GLY A 199 -2.30 -0.81 -14.05
N HIS A 200 -1.22 -0.08 -14.30
CA HIS A 200 -1.09 0.81 -15.49
C HIS A 200 0.07 0.43 -16.42
N GLY A 201 0.92 -0.52 -16.03
CA GLY A 201 2.10 -0.94 -16.81
C GLY A 201 1.82 -1.73 -18.10
N GLY A 202 0.55 -1.94 -18.47
CA GLY A 202 0.14 -2.70 -19.66
C GLY A 202 -0.15 -1.86 -20.91
N SER A 203 -0.20 -0.54 -20.80
CA SER A 203 -0.57 0.36 -21.92
C SER A 203 0.41 1.53 -22.03
N ILE A 204 1.62 1.25 -22.47
CA ILE A 204 2.44 2.28 -23.12
C ILE A 204 2.21 2.13 -24.62
N SER A 205 1.18 2.78 -25.13
CA SER A 205 1.11 3.08 -26.56
C SER A 205 2.16 4.16 -26.83
N ALA A 206 3.36 3.73 -27.25
CA ALA A 206 4.30 4.61 -27.89
C ALA A 206 3.70 5.02 -29.25
N GLN A 207 3.05 6.19 -29.30
CA GLN A 207 2.90 6.89 -30.58
C GLN A 207 4.18 7.68 -30.80
N GLN A 208 4.81 7.40 -31.93
CA GLN A 208 5.88 8.22 -32.51
C GLN A 208 5.37 9.62 -32.84
#